data_AF-A0A4Q3GVG4-F1
#
_entry.id   AF-A0A4Q3GVG4-F1
#
_cell.length_a   1.000
_cell.length_b   1.000
_cell.length_c   1.000
_cell.angle_alpha   90.00
_cell.angle_beta   90.00
_cell.angle_gamma   90.00
#
_symmetry.space_group_name_H-M   'P 1'
#
loop_
_entity.id
_entity.type
_entity.pdbx_description
1 polymer ?
#
loop_
_entity_poly.entity_id
_entity_poly.type
_entity_poly.pdbx_seq_one_letter_code
_entity_poly.pdbx_strand_id
1 'polypeptide(L)' 'ARRAVRDAKDDEDALSQARRRVDEAKIHLGERGPVWWNDGAPDFNRHLAKNTPYRDWAADIRESEDDDHKRLGS' A
#
# COMPACT_ATOMS: atom_id res chain seq x y z
N ALA A 1 -1.93 17.22 -6.95
CA ALA A 1 -2.69 16.03 -6.51
C ALA A 1 -2.43 15.67 -5.04
N ARG A 2 -1.21 15.27 -4.62
CA ARG A 2 -0.95 14.82 -3.23
C ARG A 2 -1.21 15.87 -2.13
N ARG A 3 -0.94 17.16 -2.39
CA ARG A 3 -1.26 18.25 -1.45
C ARG A 3 -2.76 18.32 -1.13
N ALA A 4 -3.63 18.16 -2.13
CA ALA A 4 -5.07 18.17 -1.93
C ALA A 4 -5.56 17.03 -1.01
N VAL A 5 -4.89 15.89 -0.97
CA VAL A 5 -5.20 14.80 -0.03
C VAL A 5 -4.91 15.21 1.41
N ARG A 6 -3.78 15.91 1.62
CA ARG A 6 -3.43 16.44 2.95
C ARG A 6 -4.43 17.53 3.38
N ASP A 7 -4.81 18.39 2.46
CA ASP A 7 -5.67 19.54 2.75
C ASP A 7 -7.14 19.13 2.97
N ALA A 8 -7.58 17.98 2.44
CA ALA A 8 -8.92 17.43 2.58
C ALA A 8 -9.12 16.49 3.77
N LYS A 9 -8.21 16.47 4.76
CA LYS A 9 -8.19 15.45 5.83
C LYS A 9 -9.51 15.37 6.63
N ASP A 10 -10.19 16.49 6.82
CA ASP A 10 -11.37 16.60 7.69
C ASP A 10 -12.70 16.58 6.90
N ASP A 11 -12.66 16.32 5.59
CA ASP A 11 -13.83 16.21 4.70
C ASP A 11 -13.73 14.91 3.89
N GLU A 12 -14.59 13.94 4.20
CA GLU A 12 -14.54 12.61 3.59
C GLU A 12 -14.77 12.63 2.07
N ASP A 13 -15.69 13.47 1.59
CA ASP A 13 -16.00 13.59 0.17
C ASP A 13 -14.83 14.25 -0.57
N ALA A 14 -14.28 15.33 -0.02
CA ALA A 14 -13.10 15.98 -0.58
C ALA A 14 -11.88 15.05 -0.57
N LEU A 15 -11.71 14.25 0.48
CA LEU A 15 -10.63 13.28 0.61
C LEU A 15 -10.75 12.18 -0.45
N SER A 16 -11.96 11.65 -0.65
CA SER A 16 -12.26 10.65 -1.66
C SER A 16 -11.92 11.18 -3.07
N GLN A 17 -12.35 12.40 -3.38
CA GLN A 17 -12.07 13.03 -4.68
C GLN A 17 -10.57 13.31 -4.86
N ALA A 18 -9.87 13.76 -3.82
CA ALA A 18 -8.44 13.98 -3.87
C ALA A 18 -7.66 12.67 -4.12
N ARG A 19 -8.07 11.57 -3.48
CA ARG A 19 -7.51 10.23 -3.70
C ARG A 19 -7.76 9.75 -5.13
N ARG A 20 -8.97 9.94 -5.67
CA ARG A 20 -9.31 9.59 -7.06
C ARG A 20 -8.39 10.30 -8.06
N ARG A 21 -8.16 11.60 -7.89
CA ARG A 21 -7.26 12.39 -8.74
C ARG A 21 -5.80 11.93 -8.68
N VAL A 22 -5.35 11.48 -7.50
CA VAL A 22 -4.01 10.88 -7.37
C VAL A 22 -3.95 9.56 -8.12
N ASP A 23 -4.96 8.71 -7.97
CA ASP A 23 -5.01 7.40 -8.61
C ASP A 23 -5.03 7.53 -10.14
N GLU A 24 -5.81 8.46 -10.69
CA GLU A 24 -5.79 8.80 -12.12
C GLU A 24 -4.40 9.23 -12.58
N ALA A 25 -3.74 10.13 -11.84
CA ALA A 25 -2.39 10.57 -12.19
C ALA A 25 -1.36 9.42 -12.18
N LYS A 26 -1.47 8.48 -11.24
CA LYS A 26 -0.60 7.29 -11.18
C LYS A 26 -0.79 6.38 -12.38
N ILE A 27 -2.03 6.19 -12.82
CA ILE A 27 -2.35 5.40 -14.01
C ILE A 27 -1.75 6.06 -15.24
N HIS A 28 -1.96 7.38 -15.42
CA HIS A 28 -1.41 8.12 -16.56
C HIS A 28 0.12 8.12 -16.61
N LEU A 29 0.79 8.10 -15.45
CA LEU A 29 2.24 8.02 -15.37
C LEU A 29 2.79 6.60 -15.55
N GLY A 30 1.93 5.57 -15.58
CA GLY A 30 2.35 4.17 -15.64
C GLY A 30 2.87 3.61 -14.31
N GLU A 31 2.75 4.35 -13.20
CA GLU A 31 3.03 3.84 -11.85
C GLU A 31 2.01 2.76 -11.43
N ARG A 32 0.82 2.78 -12.05
CA ARG A 32 -0.22 1.78 -11.88
C ARG A 32 -0.71 1.32 -13.25
N GLY A 33 -0.78 0.01 -13.45
CA GLY A 33 -1.13 -0.62 -14.71
C GLY A 33 -0.95 -2.12 -14.61
N PRO A 34 -1.04 -2.85 -15.74
CA PRO A 34 -0.71 -4.26 -15.78
C PRO A 34 0.65 -4.53 -15.13
N VAL A 35 0.74 -5.67 -14.47
CA VAL A 35 1.99 -6.16 -13.90
C VAL A 35 3.04 -6.31 -15.00
N TRP A 36 4.29 -6.03 -14.66
CA TRP A 36 5.41 -6.11 -15.62
C TRP A 36 5.89 -7.56 -15.85
N TRP A 37 5.40 -8.54 -15.08
CA TRP A 37 5.68 -9.96 -15.24
C TRP A 37 4.62 -10.66 -16.13
N ASN A 38 5.00 -11.79 -16.73
CA ASN A 38 4.18 -12.54 -17.69
C ASN A 38 3.91 -13.99 -17.28
N ASP A 39 4.25 -14.39 -16.06
CA ASP A 39 4.08 -15.76 -15.55
C ASP A 39 2.64 -16.10 -15.11
N GLY A 40 1.72 -15.14 -15.23
CA GLY A 40 0.31 -15.30 -14.85
C GLY A 40 0.06 -15.18 -13.34
N ALA A 41 1.07 -14.82 -12.53
CA ALA A 41 0.86 -14.58 -11.11
C ALA A 41 -0.12 -13.40 -10.89
N PRO A 42 -1.07 -13.51 -9.94
CA PRO A 42 -2.03 -12.44 -9.65
C PRO A 42 -1.36 -11.15 -9.17
N ASP A 43 -1.93 -10.00 -9.52
CA ASP A 43 -1.57 -8.71 -8.90
C ASP A 43 -2.20 -8.60 -7.51
N PHE A 44 -1.38 -8.61 -6.46
CA PHE A 44 -1.83 -8.42 -5.08
C PHE A 44 -1.73 -6.96 -4.60
N ASN A 45 -1.54 -6.00 -5.50
CA ASN A 45 -1.57 -4.58 -5.15
C ASN A 45 -2.91 -4.19 -4.52
N ARG A 46 -2.86 -3.39 -3.45
CA ARG A 46 -4.03 -3.00 -2.62
C ARG A 46 -4.71 -4.16 -1.86
N HIS A 47 -4.12 -5.35 -1.83
CA HIS A 47 -4.50 -6.41 -0.90
C HIS A 47 -3.67 -6.33 0.38
N LEU A 48 -4.29 -6.58 1.54
CA LEU A 48 -3.55 -6.76 2.78
C LEU A 48 -2.74 -8.05 2.70
N ALA A 49 -1.47 -8.03 3.10
CA ALA A 49 -0.58 -9.21 3.03
C ALA A 49 -1.21 -10.48 3.65
N LYS A 50 -1.93 -10.34 4.77
CA LYS A 50 -2.67 -11.45 5.42
C LYS A 50 -3.73 -12.11 4.54
N ASN A 51 -4.23 -11.42 3.51
CA ASN A 51 -5.22 -11.90 2.56
C ASN A 51 -4.57 -12.37 1.24
N THR A 52 -3.25 -12.57 1.23
CA THR A 52 -2.46 -13.00 0.07
C THR A 52 -1.63 -14.22 0.43
N PRO A 53 -1.02 -14.92 -0.54
CA PRO A 53 -0.06 -15.98 -0.28
C PRO A 53 1.15 -15.55 0.57
N TYR A 54 1.43 -14.25 0.67
CA TYR A 54 2.50 -13.70 1.50
C TYR A 54 2.15 -13.59 3.00
N ARG A 55 1.04 -14.19 3.43
CA ARG A 55 0.56 -14.13 4.82
C ARG A 55 1.65 -14.54 5.81
N ASP A 56 2.22 -15.72 5.60
CA ASP A 56 3.10 -16.36 6.58
C ASP A 56 4.42 -15.60 6.67
N TRP A 57 5.02 -15.28 5.51
CA TRP A 57 6.18 -14.38 5.46
C TRP A 57 5.95 -13.03 6.15
N ALA A 58 4.77 -12.42 5.97
CA ALA A 58 4.45 -11.16 6.61
C ALA A 58 4.15 -11.30 8.13
N ALA A 59 3.87 -12.50 8.62
CA ALA A 59 3.77 -12.78 10.05
C ALA A 59 5.17 -12.90 10.66
N ASP A 60 6.06 -13.66 10.00
CA ASP A 60 7.45 -13.85 10.44
C ASP A 60 8.20 -12.51 10.59
N ILE A 61 8.01 -11.57 9.64
CA ILE A 61 8.62 -10.25 9.74
C ILE A 61 8.16 -9.51 11.00
N ARG A 62 6.88 -9.57 11.36
CA ARG A 62 6.36 -8.87 12.54
C ARG A 62 6.94 -9.42 13.83
N GLU A 63 7.10 -10.74 13.93
CA GLU A 63 7.72 -11.36 15.11
C GLU A 63 9.19 -10.93 15.24
N SER A 64 9.92 -10.87 14.13
CA SER A 64 11.30 -10.39 14.13
C SER A 64 11.45 -8.91 14.50
N GLU A 65 10.55 -8.03 14.05
CA GLU A 65 10.55 -6.60 14.39
C GLU A 65 10.24 -6.39 15.89
N ASP A 66 9.30 -7.16 16.44
CA ASP A 66 8.97 -7.13 17.86
C ASP A 66 10.15 -7.61 18.73
N ASP A 67 10.91 -8.61 18.27
CA ASP A 67 12.09 -9.11 18.96
C ASP A 67 13.28 -8.14 18.86
N ASP A 68 13.52 -7.52 17.72
CA ASP A 68 14.56 -6.49 17.55
C ASP A 68 14.25 -5.22 18.37
N HIS A 69 12.98 -4.81 18.44
CA HIS A 69 12.56 -3.68 19.26
C HIS A 69 12.79 -3.94 20.76
N LYS A 70 12.54 -5.18 21.23
CA LYS A 70 12.87 -5.59 22.61
C LYS A 70 14.37 -5.67 22.87
N ARG A 71 15.16 -6.05 21.87
CA ARG A 71 16.62 -6.23 22.00
C ARG A 71 17.40 -4.91 22.07
N LEU A 72 16.94 -3.88 21.39
CA LEU A 72 17.61 -2.56 21.33
C LEU A 72 17.15 -1.59 22.43
N GLY A 73 16.17 -1.99 23.25
CA GLY A 73 15.59 -1.18 24.33
C GLY A 73 16.06 -1.50 25.75
N SER A 74 17.22 -2.15 25.95
CA SER A 74 17.86 -2.38 27.26
C SER A 74 19.18 -1.64 27.41
#